data_AF-A0A1G7P9Z5-F1
#
_entry.id   AF-A0A1G7P9Z5-F1
#
_cell.length_a   1.000
_cell.length_b   1.000
_cell.length_c   1.000
_cell.angle_alpha   90.00
_cell.angle_beta   90.00
_cell.angle_gamma   90.00
#
_symmetry.space_group_name_H-M   'P 1'
#
loop_
_entity.id
_entity.type
_entity.pdbx_description
1 polymer ?
#
loop_
_entity_poly.entity_id
_entity_poly.type
_entity_poly.pdbx_seq_one_letter_code
_entity_poly.pdbx_strand_id
1 'polypeptide(L)'
;MMKNLFCLFNLLIFGFVFSQNQLSQNQKIDSIIIGNQTFEAYKANIVEYGIKPMKVAYPNAPKEFWDEIDSKLTDAEILTQIRAVYKEFFTDNEINELYKFITSPSYKKYTSDYGNIQGKIQEKFFWIGEKLSKLETELSNKELSSKFDSNDFVPVKTNLQDGFYEVLNDETKDASKMRFSKTPSISLKNVSIAKGNLDGLNRLIINLELDEEGSALFHLLSFKNRGKPIAIVVNKKIISAPVVMDAITNGKVQISGKFSAEEVKEITNKLNLK
;
A
#
# COMPACT_ATOMS: atom_id res chain seq x y z
N MET A 1 1.82 -8.85 64.79
CA MET A 1 1.61 -9.67 63.59
C MET A 1 2.51 -9.10 62.50
N MET A 2 3.60 -9.81 62.15
CA MET A 2 4.51 -9.63 60.99
C MET A 2 4.77 -8.18 60.52
N LYS A 3 5.74 -7.41 61.05
CA LYS A 3 7.21 -7.48 60.92
C LYS A 3 7.74 -7.68 59.48
N ASN A 4 8.38 -6.61 59.00
CA ASN A 4 9.66 -6.58 58.30
C ASN A 4 9.75 -7.23 56.90
N LEU A 5 9.42 -6.48 55.85
CA LEU A 5 10.01 -6.70 54.52
C LEU A 5 9.91 -5.46 53.61
N PHE A 6 10.36 -4.28 54.07
CA PHE A 6 10.36 -3.08 53.20
C PHE A 6 11.63 -2.21 53.26
N CYS A 7 12.71 -2.65 53.93
CA CYS A 7 13.91 -1.82 54.11
C CYS A 7 15.26 -2.52 53.88
N LEU A 8 15.34 -3.58 53.07
CA LEU A 8 16.61 -4.33 52.89
C LEU A 8 17.06 -4.50 51.43
N PHE A 9 16.81 -3.51 50.57
CA PHE A 9 17.48 -3.42 49.27
C PHE A 9 17.98 -2.00 48.96
N ASN A 10 18.36 -1.26 50.01
CA ASN A 10 19.24 -0.10 49.92
C ASN A 10 20.42 -0.39 50.85
N LEU A 11 21.64 -0.36 50.31
CA LEU A 11 22.94 -0.65 50.95
C LEU A 11 23.36 -2.12 51.02
N LEU A 12 23.79 -2.69 49.87
CA LEU A 12 25.03 -3.49 49.78
C LEU A 12 25.34 -3.95 48.34
N ILE A 13 25.48 -3.02 47.39
CA ILE A 13 26.42 -3.18 46.25
C ILE A 13 27.04 -1.81 45.93
N PHE A 14 27.71 -1.21 46.93
CA PHE A 14 28.75 -0.21 46.66
C PHE A 14 30.06 -1.00 46.55
N GLY A 15 30.31 -1.54 45.35
CA GLY A 15 31.43 -2.46 45.12
C GLY A 15 31.61 -2.95 43.68
N PHE A 16 30.83 -2.47 42.70
CA PHE A 16 31.11 -2.62 41.27
C PHE A 16 30.77 -1.31 40.55
N VAL A 17 31.63 -0.32 40.76
CA VAL A 17 31.65 0.92 39.98
C VAL A 17 32.35 0.58 38.65
N PHE A 18 31.70 0.93 37.54
CA PHE A 18 32.13 0.82 36.13
C PHE A 18 32.08 -0.55 35.41
N SER A 19 30.86 -1.02 35.16
CA SER A 19 30.50 -1.56 33.84
C SER A 19 29.16 -0.93 33.45
N GLN A 20 29.19 0.31 32.96
CA GLN A 20 27.98 0.94 32.46
C GLN A 20 27.37 0.06 31.36
N ASN A 21 26.05 -0.17 31.46
CA ASN A 21 25.18 -0.81 30.48
C ASN A 21 25.35 -0.19 29.08
N GLN A 22 26.37 -0.59 28.34
CA GLN A 22 26.39 -0.37 26.89
C GLN A 22 25.44 -1.39 26.28
N LEU A 23 24.42 -0.91 25.56
CA LEU A 23 23.54 -1.77 24.77
C LEU A 23 24.37 -2.73 23.90
N SER A 24 23.92 -3.97 23.81
CA SER A 24 24.49 -4.94 22.87
C SER A 24 24.38 -4.44 21.43
N GLN A 25 25.19 -4.99 20.53
CA GLN A 25 25.12 -4.63 19.10
C GLN A 25 23.71 -4.85 18.53
N ASN A 26 23.05 -5.96 18.89
CA ASN A 26 21.67 -6.22 18.44
C ASN A 26 20.70 -5.13 18.92
N GLN A 27 20.79 -4.68 20.17
CA GLN A 27 19.92 -3.63 20.71
C GLN A 27 20.20 -2.25 20.08
N LYS A 28 21.45 -1.99 19.67
CA LYS A 28 21.79 -0.78 18.91
C LYS A 28 21.20 -0.82 17.51
N ILE A 29 21.31 -1.97 16.82
CA ILE A 29 20.66 -2.19 15.53
C ILE A 29 19.14 -2.04 15.66
N ASP A 30 18.52 -2.60 16.70
CA ASP A 30 17.07 -2.43 16.95
C ASP A 30 16.70 -0.96 17.07
N SER A 31 17.49 -0.18 17.80
CA SER A 31 17.27 1.26 17.94
C SER A 31 17.38 1.99 16.60
N ILE A 32 18.28 1.55 15.71
CA ILE A 32 18.43 2.09 14.35
C ILE A 32 17.20 1.74 13.50
N ILE A 33 16.74 0.50 13.53
CA ILE A 33 15.60 0.04 12.73
C ILE A 33 14.28 0.67 13.23
N ILE A 34 14.05 0.65 14.54
CA ILE A 34 12.83 1.16 15.18
C ILE A 34 12.81 2.69 15.18
N GLY A 35 13.94 3.33 15.50
CA GLY A 35 14.05 4.80 15.58
C GLY A 35 13.75 5.51 14.26
N ASN A 36 13.96 4.81 13.13
CA ASN A 36 13.62 5.31 11.80
C ASN A 36 12.20 4.91 11.33
N GLN A 37 11.37 4.32 12.21
CA GLN A 37 10.05 3.76 11.87
C GLN A 37 10.08 2.70 10.76
N THR A 38 11.27 2.19 10.41
CA THR A 38 11.42 1.25 9.29
C THR A 38 10.96 -0.15 9.65
N PHE A 39 11.02 -0.54 10.93
CA PHE A 39 10.60 -1.87 11.36
C PHE A 39 9.12 -2.14 11.04
N GLU A 40 8.22 -1.25 11.48
CA GLU A 40 6.78 -1.38 11.23
C GLU A 40 6.47 -1.32 9.72
N ALA A 41 7.20 -0.51 8.96
CA ALA A 41 7.04 -0.46 7.51
C ALA A 41 7.44 -1.77 6.83
N TYR A 42 8.59 -2.38 7.21
CA TYR A 42 9.01 -3.69 6.71
C TYR A 42 8.01 -4.78 7.09
N LYS A 43 7.59 -4.82 8.36
CA LYS A 43 6.60 -5.77 8.85
C LYS A 43 5.28 -5.62 8.10
N ALA A 44 4.77 -4.41 7.92
CA ALA A 44 3.55 -4.17 7.16
C ALA A 44 3.70 -4.63 5.69
N ASN A 45 4.85 -4.36 5.05
CA ASN A 45 5.11 -4.82 3.69
C ASN A 45 5.07 -6.34 3.56
N ILE A 46 5.71 -7.07 4.49
CA ILE A 46 5.78 -8.53 4.43
C ILE A 46 4.45 -9.16 4.86
N VAL A 47 3.87 -8.71 5.98
CA VAL A 47 2.72 -9.36 6.62
C VAL A 47 1.40 -8.85 6.06
N GLU A 48 1.15 -7.54 6.16
CA GLU A 48 -0.14 -6.95 5.80
C GLU A 48 -0.35 -6.87 4.29
N TYR A 49 0.70 -6.53 3.54
CA TYR A 49 0.64 -6.39 2.09
C TYR A 49 1.14 -7.64 1.35
N GLY A 50 2.03 -8.44 1.95
CA GLY A 50 2.53 -9.67 1.36
C GLY A 50 1.64 -10.88 1.69
N ILE A 51 1.70 -11.37 2.93
CA ILE A 51 1.12 -12.66 3.33
C ILE A 51 -0.40 -12.64 3.48
N LYS A 52 -0.96 -11.62 4.11
CA LYS A 52 -2.41 -11.55 4.39
C LYS A 52 -3.26 -11.67 3.10
N PRO A 53 -2.94 -10.96 2.00
CA PRO A 53 -3.58 -11.17 0.70
C PRO A 53 -3.45 -12.57 0.13
N MET A 54 -2.32 -13.26 0.35
CA MET A 54 -2.12 -14.61 -0.15
C MET A 54 -3.01 -15.61 0.59
N LYS A 55 -3.17 -15.46 1.91
CA LYS A 55 -4.10 -16.29 2.68
C LYS A 55 -5.54 -16.17 2.18
N VAL A 56 -5.94 -14.94 1.83
CA VAL A 56 -7.25 -14.67 1.22
C VAL A 56 -7.37 -15.30 -0.17
N ALA A 57 -6.32 -15.18 -1.00
CA ALA A 57 -6.33 -15.72 -2.36
C ALA A 57 -6.28 -17.25 -2.44
N TYR A 58 -5.73 -17.92 -1.41
CA TYR A 58 -5.57 -19.37 -1.35
C TYR A 58 -6.20 -19.96 -0.08
N PRO A 59 -7.54 -19.87 0.08
CA PRO A 59 -8.23 -20.27 1.31
C PRO A 59 -8.19 -21.79 1.57
N ASN A 60 -7.88 -22.58 0.53
CA ASN A 60 -7.77 -24.05 0.61
C ASN A 60 -6.33 -24.55 0.76
N ALA A 61 -5.34 -23.65 0.89
CA ALA A 61 -3.97 -24.08 1.14
C ALA A 61 -3.86 -24.78 2.52
N PRO A 62 -2.97 -25.79 2.67
CA PRO A 62 -2.82 -26.52 3.93
C PRO A 62 -2.54 -25.58 5.10
N LYS A 63 -3.15 -25.85 6.26
CA LYS A 63 -2.92 -25.04 7.46
C LYS A 63 -1.45 -25.04 7.85
N GLU A 64 -0.79 -26.18 7.73
CA GLU A 64 0.62 -26.37 8.05
C GLU A 64 1.54 -25.48 7.21
N PHE A 65 1.15 -25.20 5.95
CA PHE A 65 1.89 -24.28 5.08
C PHE A 65 1.85 -22.84 5.61
N TRP A 66 0.67 -22.37 6.01
CA TRP A 66 0.54 -21.03 6.58
C TRP A 66 1.16 -20.93 7.98
N ASP A 67 1.02 -21.97 8.80
CA ASP A 67 1.64 -22.04 10.13
C ASP A 67 3.18 -21.94 10.03
N GLU A 68 3.79 -22.60 9.04
CA GLU A 68 5.24 -22.48 8.80
C GLU A 68 5.64 -21.05 8.47
N ILE A 69 4.92 -20.39 7.56
CA ILE A 69 5.19 -18.99 7.18
C ILE A 69 5.02 -18.06 8.38
N ASP A 70 3.92 -18.19 9.13
CA ASP A 70 3.63 -17.34 10.28
C ASP A 70 4.69 -17.49 11.38
N SER A 71 5.20 -18.71 11.60
CA SER A 71 6.28 -18.95 12.56
C SER A 71 7.56 -18.17 12.26
N LYS A 72 7.80 -17.87 10.97
CA LYS A 72 8.99 -17.11 10.49
C LYS A 72 8.75 -15.60 10.39
N LEU A 73 7.53 -15.14 10.64
CA LEU A 73 7.13 -13.73 10.53
C LEU A 73 6.78 -13.10 11.88
N THR A 74 7.27 -13.69 12.98
CA THR A 74 7.22 -13.05 14.29
C THR A 74 8.16 -11.83 14.33
N ASP A 75 7.86 -10.87 15.19
CA ASP A 75 8.70 -9.67 15.34
C ASP A 75 10.16 -10.02 15.66
N ALA A 76 10.37 -11.05 16.47
CA ALA A 76 11.70 -11.53 16.84
C ALA A 76 12.46 -12.13 15.64
N GLU A 77 11.80 -12.92 14.80
CA GLU A 77 12.40 -13.51 13.60
C GLU A 77 12.70 -12.43 12.55
N ILE A 78 11.76 -11.53 12.29
CA ILE A 78 11.95 -10.42 11.35
C ILE A 78 13.12 -9.54 11.81
N LEU A 79 13.18 -9.16 13.09
CA LEU A 79 14.33 -8.41 13.63
C LEU A 79 15.63 -9.18 13.49
N THR A 80 15.61 -10.50 13.71
CA THR A 80 16.81 -11.34 13.56
C THR A 80 17.34 -11.33 12.13
N GLN A 81 16.46 -11.48 11.14
CA GLN A 81 16.84 -11.40 9.72
C GLN A 81 17.37 -10.01 9.36
N ILE A 82 16.67 -8.93 9.77
CA ILE A 82 17.11 -7.56 9.47
C ILE A 82 18.47 -7.27 10.13
N ARG A 83 18.68 -7.69 11.38
CA ARG A 83 19.97 -7.52 12.07
C ARG A 83 21.11 -8.23 11.35
N ALA A 84 20.87 -9.42 10.81
CA ALA A 84 21.87 -10.16 10.04
C ALA A 84 22.30 -9.34 8.82
N VAL A 85 21.33 -8.80 8.07
CA VAL A 85 21.61 -7.92 6.93
C VAL A 85 22.42 -6.69 7.36
N TYR A 86 22.05 -6.00 8.44
CA TYR A 86 22.85 -4.86 8.92
C TYR A 86 24.31 -5.21 9.19
N LYS A 87 24.59 -6.40 9.73
CA LYS A 87 25.96 -6.88 10.02
C LYS A 87 26.74 -7.31 8.78
N GLU A 88 26.06 -7.58 7.66
CA GLU A 88 26.71 -7.83 6.37
C GLU A 88 27.27 -6.53 5.76
N PHE A 89 26.62 -5.38 6.04
CA PHE A 89 26.96 -4.09 5.43
C PHE A 89 27.70 -3.14 6.36
N PHE A 90 27.57 -3.28 7.68
CA PHE A 90 28.15 -2.36 8.65
C PHE A 90 29.00 -3.10 9.69
N THR A 91 30.17 -2.53 9.96
CA THR A 91 31.02 -2.95 11.07
C THR A 91 30.41 -2.56 12.41
N ASP A 92 30.85 -3.24 13.48
CA ASP A 92 30.45 -2.91 14.85
C ASP A 92 30.70 -1.45 15.24
N ASN A 93 31.77 -0.83 14.70
CA ASN A 93 32.06 0.58 14.95
C ASN A 93 31.07 1.50 14.21
N GLU A 94 30.79 1.23 12.94
CA GLU A 94 29.81 2.00 12.17
C GLU A 94 28.40 1.89 12.78
N ILE A 95 28.00 0.71 13.26
CA ILE A 95 26.74 0.53 13.99
C ILE A 95 26.71 1.40 15.26
N ASN A 96 27.82 1.49 15.99
CA ASN A 96 27.91 2.35 17.18
C ASN A 96 27.80 3.84 16.83
N GLU A 97 28.44 4.26 15.74
CA GLU A 97 28.37 5.65 15.25
C GLU A 97 26.95 6.01 14.79
N LEU A 98 26.31 5.14 14.01
CA LEU A 98 24.92 5.29 13.59
C LEU A 98 23.99 5.37 14.80
N TYR A 99 24.14 4.49 15.77
CA TYR A 99 23.36 4.50 17.00
C TYR A 99 23.53 5.83 17.77
N LYS A 100 24.77 6.33 17.90
CA LYS A 100 25.01 7.64 18.55
C LYS A 100 24.36 8.78 17.77
N PHE A 101 24.42 8.75 16.45
CA PHE A 101 23.82 9.76 15.58
C PHE A 101 22.29 9.80 15.74
N ILE A 102 21.61 8.66 15.56
CA ILE A 102 20.15 8.58 15.60
C ILE A 102 19.57 8.80 17.01
N THR A 103 20.34 8.56 18.06
CA THR A 103 19.91 8.84 19.43
C THR A 103 20.23 10.26 19.89
N SER A 104 20.98 11.04 19.11
CA SER A 104 21.39 12.39 19.46
C SER A 104 20.18 13.34 19.61
N PRO A 105 20.25 14.34 20.51
CA PRO A 105 19.18 15.33 20.67
C PRO A 105 18.88 16.10 19.37
N SER A 106 19.92 16.43 18.60
CA SER A 106 19.79 17.15 17.33
C SER A 106 19.04 16.32 16.28
N TYR A 107 19.34 15.03 16.17
CA TYR A 107 18.63 14.15 15.25
C TYR A 107 17.16 14.00 15.64
N LYS A 108 16.88 13.74 16.93
CA LYS A 108 15.50 13.64 17.44
C LYS A 108 14.69 14.92 17.21
N LYS A 109 15.32 16.09 17.38
CA LYS A 109 14.68 17.37 17.07
C LYS A 109 14.39 17.49 15.57
N TYR A 110 15.38 17.17 14.72
CA TYR A 110 15.21 17.19 13.27
C TYR A 110 14.06 16.29 12.81
N THR A 111 13.99 15.04 13.26
CA THR A 111 12.92 14.12 12.89
C THR A 111 11.55 14.58 13.38
N SER A 112 11.47 15.15 14.59
CA SER A 112 10.22 15.70 15.14
C SER A 112 9.73 16.93 14.37
N ASP A 113 10.66 17.80 13.95
CA ASP A 113 10.34 19.03 13.22
C ASP A 113 10.25 18.82 11.69
N TYR A 114 10.59 17.64 11.18
CA TYR A 114 10.71 17.37 9.74
C TYR A 114 9.43 17.74 8.97
N GLY A 115 8.25 17.33 9.47
CA GLY A 115 6.97 17.67 8.85
C GLY A 115 6.70 19.18 8.79
N ASN A 116 7.05 19.91 9.86
CA ASN A 116 6.91 21.37 9.90
C ASN A 116 7.84 22.05 8.89
N ILE A 117 9.10 21.57 8.79
CA ILE A 117 10.07 22.07 7.81
C ILE A 117 9.54 21.85 6.39
N GLN A 118 9.08 20.63 6.07
CA GLN A 118 8.53 20.32 4.75
C GLN A 118 7.28 21.16 4.42
N GLY A 119 6.36 21.33 5.38
CA GLY A 119 5.19 22.19 5.20
C GLY A 119 5.57 23.64 4.91
N LYS A 120 6.58 24.19 5.60
CA LYS A 120 7.07 25.55 5.36
C LYS A 120 7.80 25.70 4.03
N ILE A 121 8.51 24.68 3.57
CA ILE A 121 9.10 24.65 2.22
C ILE A 121 7.96 24.64 1.18
N GLN A 122 6.98 23.75 1.33
CA GLN A 122 5.84 23.67 0.41
C GLN A 122 5.07 24.98 0.32
N GLU A 123 4.80 25.64 1.45
CA GLU A 123 4.16 26.96 1.51
C GLU A 123 4.92 28.00 0.67
N LYS A 124 6.26 28.03 0.76
CA LYS A 124 7.11 28.95 -0.01
C LYS A 124 7.08 28.71 -1.52
N PHE A 125 6.82 27.48 -1.95
CA PHE A 125 6.79 27.09 -3.36
C PHE A 125 5.37 26.84 -3.91
N PHE A 126 4.33 27.06 -3.09
CA PHE A 126 2.93 26.84 -3.45
C PHE A 126 2.52 27.59 -4.73
N TRP A 127 3.09 28.78 -4.95
CA TRP A 127 2.86 29.63 -6.12
C TRP A 127 3.13 28.93 -7.46
N ILE A 128 4.01 27.92 -7.50
CA ILE A 128 4.30 27.15 -8.73
C ILE A 128 3.05 26.38 -9.15
N GLY A 129 2.43 25.68 -8.19
CA GLY A 129 1.18 24.94 -8.43
C GLY A 129 0.05 25.87 -8.86
N GLU A 130 -0.06 27.05 -8.26
CA GLU A 130 -1.05 28.07 -8.67
C GLU A 130 -0.81 28.57 -10.10
N LYS A 131 0.45 28.80 -10.50
CA LYS A 131 0.77 29.21 -11.88
C LYS A 131 0.46 28.11 -12.89
N LEU A 132 0.83 26.86 -12.60
CA LEU A 132 0.60 25.73 -13.48
C LEU A 132 -0.91 25.46 -13.63
N SER A 133 -1.68 25.48 -12.54
CA SER A 133 -3.12 25.29 -12.58
C SER A 133 -3.84 26.38 -13.40
N LYS A 134 -3.39 27.64 -13.30
CA LYS A 134 -3.91 28.73 -14.14
C LYS A 134 -3.60 28.49 -15.62
N LEU A 135 -2.37 28.11 -15.96
CA LEU A 135 -1.98 27.78 -17.32
C LEU A 135 -2.79 26.59 -17.87
N GLU A 136 -2.95 25.52 -17.09
CA GLU A 136 -3.78 24.36 -17.47
C GLU A 136 -5.23 24.77 -17.72
N THR A 137 -5.79 25.64 -16.89
CA THR A 137 -7.15 26.17 -17.09
C THR A 137 -7.24 27.00 -18.38
N GLU A 138 -6.25 27.85 -18.64
CA GLU A 138 -6.16 28.67 -19.86
C GLU A 138 -5.97 27.81 -21.13
N LEU A 139 -5.16 26.76 -21.06
CA LEU A 139 -4.91 25.83 -22.16
C LEU A 139 -6.10 24.89 -22.38
N SER A 140 -6.71 24.37 -21.32
CA SER A 140 -7.90 23.52 -21.39
C SER A 140 -9.08 24.26 -22.00
N ASN A 141 -9.30 25.53 -21.61
CA ASN A 141 -10.30 26.39 -22.24
C ASN A 141 -10.01 26.69 -23.73
N LYS A 142 -8.78 26.45 -24.19
CA LYS A 142 -8.32 26.68 -25.58
C LYS A 142 -8.20 25.39 -26.41
N GLU A 143 -8.06 24.23 -25.78
CA GLU A 143 -7.76 22.92 -26.40
C GLU A 143 -8.70 21.80 -25.95
N LEU A 144 -9.96 22.10 -25.58
CA LEU A 144 -10.97 21.10 -25.18
C LEU A 144 -11.50 20.25 -26.36
N SER A 145 -10.64 19.90 -27.30
CA SER A 145 -10.80 18.73 -28.15
C SER A 145 -9.43 18.11 -28.45
N SER A 146 -9.26 16.88 -27.98
CA SER A 146 -8.20 15.94 -28.36
C SER A 146 -6.88 15.99 -27.59
N LYS A 147 -6.63 14.84 -26.94
CA LYS A 147 -5.35 14.21 -26.60
C LYS A 147 -5.14 14.05 -25.10
N PHE A 148 -4.92 12.79 -24.71
CA PHE A 148 -4.77 12.24 -23.35
C PHE A 148 -6.05 11.89 -22.60
N ASP A 149 -7.02 11.37 -23.34
CA ASP A 149 -8.16 10.70 -22.74
C ASP A 149 -7.94 9.18 -22.73
N SER A 150 -8.02 8.58 -21.53
CA SER A 150 -8.39 7.18 -21.31
C SER A 150 -9.82 6.85 -21.80
N ASN A 151 -10.48 7.80 -22.46
CA ASN A 151 -11.86 7.73 -22.96
C ASN A 151 -11.99 6.97 -24.29
N ASP A 152 -10.94 6.37 -24.86
CA ASP A 152 -11.09 5.55 -26.08
C ASP A 152 -11.43 4.08 -25.80
N PHE A 153 -11.59 3.69 -24.53
CA PHE A 153 -12.04 2.35 -24.20
C PHE A 153 -13.53 2.17 -24.59
N VAL A 154 -13.77 1.32 -25.58
CA VAL A 154 -15.13 0.92 -25.99
C VAL A 154 -15.49 -0.38 -25.28
N PRO A 155 -16.61 -0.44 -24.53
CA PRO A 155 -17.00 -1.66 -23.85
C PRO A 155 -17.17 -2.85 -24.79
N VAL A 156 -16.60 -4.00 -24.43
CA VAL A 156 -16.62 -5.23 -25.24
C VAL A 156 -17.55 -6.25 -24.61
N LYS A 157 -18.56 -6.74 -25.35
CA LYS A 157 -19.44 -7.83 -24.88
C LYS A 157 -18.64 -9.10 -24.62
N THR A 158 -18.97 -9.81 -23.54
CA THR A 158 -18.27 -11.02 -23.11
C THR A 158 -19.21 -11.98 -22.39
N ASN A 159 -18.85 -13.27 -22.35
CA ASN A 159 -19.57 -14.27 -21.56
C ASN A 159 -19.02 -14.44 -20.13
N LEU A 160 -17.92 -13.76 -19.81
CA LEU A 160 -17.28 -13.80 -18.50
C LEU A 160 -18.26 -13.45 -17.37
N GLN A 161 -18.03 -14.01 -16.19
CA GLN A 161 -18.76 -13.60 -14.98
C GLN A 161 -18.35 -12.16 -14.62
N ASP A 162 -19.23 -11.42 -13.95
CA ASP A 162 -18.89 -10.07 -13.54
C ASP A 162 -17.80 -10.10 -12.44
N GLY A 163 -16.83 -9.20 -12.53
CA GLY A 163 -15.65 -9.20 -11.66
C GLY A 163 -14.42 -8.59 -12.33
N PHE A 164 -13.30 -8.66 -11.62
CA PHE A 164 -12.00 -8.13 -12.03
C PHE A 164 -11.12 -9.31 -12.45
N TYR A 165 -10.51 -9.21 -13.62
CA TYR A 165 -9.75 -10.30 -14.24
C TYR A 165 -8.30 -9.90 -14.46
N GLU A 166 -7.43 -10.89 -14.26
CA GLU A 166 -6.07 -10.85 -14.75
C GLU A 166 -6.08 -10.96 -16.29
N VAL A 167 -5.30 -10.10 -16.95
CA VAL A 167 -5.00 -10.24 -18.38
C VAL A 167 -3.69 -11.01 -18.54
N LEU A 168 -3.78 -12.20 -19.14
CA LEU A 168 -2.72 -13.21 -19.24
C LEU A 168 -1.77 -13.00 -20.43
N ASN A 169 -2.09 -12.10 -21.35
CA ASN A 169 -1.24 -11.70 -22.47
C ASN A 169 -0.86 -10.22 -22.39
N ASP A 170 0.07 -9.79 -23.23
CA ASP A 170 0.60 -8.42 -23.20
C ASP A 170 -0.22 -7.43 -24.06
N GLU A 171 -1.48 -7.78 -24.37
CA GLU A 171 -2.42 -6.86 -25.03
C GLU A 171 -2.86 -5.79 -24.03
N THR A 172 -2.75 -4.53 -24.42
CA THR A 172 -2.97 -3.36 -23.54
C THR A 172 -4.01 -2.39 -24.07
N LYS A 173 -4.42 -2.52 -25.33
CA LYS A 173 -5.27 -1.56 -26.03
C LYS A 173 -6.60 -2.18 -26.46
N ASP A 174 -6.56 -3.39 -26.98
CA ASP A 174 -7.74 -4.04 -27.55
C ASP A 174 -8.29 -5.15 -26.65
N ALA A 175 -9.32 -4.82 -25.86
CA ALA A 175 -9.95 -5.76 -24.95
C ALA A 175 -10.52 -7.01 -25.63
N SER A 176 -10.80 -6.98 -26.94
CA SER A 176 -11.28 -8.17 -27.68
C SER A 176 -10.19 -9.22 -27.91
N LYS A 177 -8.91 -8.81 -27.85
CA LYS A 177 -7.74 -9.67 -28.01
C LYS A 177 -7.09 -10.09 -26.69
N MET A 178 -7.60 -9.59 -25.57
CA MET A 178 -7.11 -9.96 -24.25
C MET A 178 -7.49 -11.40 -23.90
N ARG A 179 -6.58 -12.10 -23.23
CA ARG A 179 -6.79 -13.43 -22.67
C ARG A 179 -6.92 -13.30 -21.17
N PHE A 180 -8.00 -13.83 -20.60
CA PHE A 180 -8.30 -13.62 -19.18
C PHE A 180 -8.08 -14.88 -18.34
N SER A 181 -7.89 -14.69 -17.04
CA SER A 181 -8.02 -15.78 -16.06
C SER A 181 -9.37 -16.48 -16.19
N LYS A 182 -9.41 -17.78 -15.84
CA LYS A 182 -10.64 -18.60 -15.96
C LYS A 182 -11.78 -18.09 -15.06
N THR A 183 -11.43 -17.55 -13.91
CA THR A 183 -12.34 -16.97 -12.91
C THR A 183 -11.91 -15.55 -12.58
N PRO A 184 -12.83 -14.68 -12.14
CA PRO A 184 -12.45 -13.36 -11.67
C PRO A 184 -11.56 -13.49 -10.43
N SER A 185 -10.52 -12.67 -10.36
CA SER A 185 -9.64 -12.57 -9.20
C SER A 185 -10.31 -11.80 -8.06
N ILE A 186 -11.22 -10.87 -8.39
CA ILE A 186 -12.10 -10.19 -7.43
C ILE A 186 -13.52 -10.25 -7.97
N SER A 187 -14.47 -10.75 -7.18
CA SER A 187 -15.88 -10.80 -7.58
C SER A 187 -16.64 -9.55 -7.15
N LEU A 188 -17.79 -9.26 -7.77
CA LEU A 188 -18.56 -8.06 -7.41
C LEU A 188 -19.07 -8.06 -5.95
N LYS A 189 -19.18 -9.23 -5.30
CA LYS A 189 -19.55 -9.32 -3.88
C LYS A 189 -18.56 -8.61 -2.94
N ASN A 190 -17.32 -8.43 -3.41
CA ASN A 190 -16.24 -7.80 -2.67
C ASN A 190 -16.22 -6.27 -2.83
N VAL A 191 -17.18 -5.70 -3.56
CA VAL A 191 -17.39 -4.25 -3.66
C VAL A 191 -18.29 -3.83 -2.52
N SER A 192 -17.78 -2.99 -1.62
CA SER A 192 -18.54 -2.49 -0.47
C SER A 192 -19.35 -1.24 -0.84
N ILE A 193 -18.81 -0.38 -1.70
CA ILE A 193 -19.43 0.86 -2.18
C ILE A 193 -19.11 1.04 -3.66
N ALA A 194 -20.13 1.36 -4.47
CA ALA A 194 -19.96 1.87 -5.83
C ALA A 194 -20.74 3.18 -6.01
N LYS A 195 -20.05 4.25 -6.44
CA LYS A 195 -20.67 5.57 -6.65
C LYS A 195 -20.24 6.17 -7.98
N GLY A 196 -21.21 6.66 -8.73
CA GLY A 196 -20.99 7.54 -9.87
C GLY A 196 -20.53 8.92 -9.39
N ASN A 197 -19.54 9.51 -10.04
CA ASN A 197 -19.08 10.86 -9.75
C ASN A 197 -18.64 11.57 -11.04
N LEU A 198 -18.36 12.86 -10.92
CA LEU A 198 -17.65 13.62 -11.94
C LEU A 198 -16.19 13.79 -11.51
N ASP A 199 -15.27 13.64 -12.43
CA ASP A 199 -13.87 14.01 -12.19
C ASP A 199 -13.62 15.52 -12.34
N GLY A 200 -12.37 15.96 -12.17
CA GLY A 200 -11.99 17.37 -12.31
C GLY A 200 -12.21 17.97 -13.70
N LEU A 201 -12.48 17.14 -14.70
CA LEU A 201 -12.79 17.55 -16.08
C LEU A 201 -14.28 17.38 -16.40
N ASN A 202 -15.12 17.21 -15.37
CA ASN A 202 -16.57 17.04 -15.49
C ASN A 202 -16.98 15.81 -16.31
N ARG A 203 -16.15 14.75 -16.30
CA ARG A 203 -16.41 13.46 -16.96
C ARG A 203 -16.99 12.47 -15.97
N LEU A 204 -17.90 11.62 -16.44
CA LEU A 204 -18.50 10.56 -15.63
C LEU A 204 -17.49 9.46 -15.30
N ILE A 205 -17.33 9.19 -14.01
CA ILE A 205 -16.47 8.14 -13.46
C ILE A 205 -17.25 7.30 -12.45
N ILE A 206 -16.71 6.12 -12.14
CA ILE A 206 -17.25 5.24 -11.11
C ILE A 206 -16.14 5.02 -10.07
N ASN A 207 -16.37 5.46 -8.84
CA ASN A 207 -15.48 5.19 -7.72
C ASN A 207 -16.00 3.99 -6.94
N LEU A 208 -15.12 3.05 -6.66
CA LEU A 208 -15.38 1.83 -5.91
C LEU A 208 -14.55 1.82 -4.65
N GLU A 209 -15.16 1.31 -3.57
CA GLU A 209 -14.45 0.86 -2.38
C GLU A 209 -14.67 -0.64 -2.26
N LEU A 210 -13.59 -1.39 -2.08
CA LEU A 210 -13.61 -2.82 -1.85
C LEU A 210 -13.74 -3.10 -0.34
N ASP A 211 -14.32 -4.24 0.02
CA ASP A 211 -14.26 -4.75 1.39
C ASP A 211 -12.85 -5.25 1.73
N GLU A 212 -12.64 -5.72 2.97
CA GLU A 212 -11.32 -6.17 3.41
C GLU A 212 -10.77 -7.31 2.55
N GLU A 213 -11.62 -8.29 2.20
CA GLU A 213 -11.26 -9.43 1.34
C GLU A 213 -10.88 -8.95 -0.07
N GLY A 214 -11.71 -8.11 -0.67
CA GLY A 214 -11.51 -7.54 -2.01
C GLY A 214 -10.29 -6.65 -2.09
N SER A 215 -10.05 -5.82 -1.08
CA SER A 215 -8.88 -4.95 -1.00
C SER A 215 -7.59 -5.77 -1.01
N ALA A 216 -7.55 -6.86 -0.24
CA ALA A 216 -6.42 -7.77 -0.20
C ALA A 216 -6.21 -8.47 -1.56
N LEU A 217 -7.27 -9.02 -2.15
CA LEU A 217 -7.21 -9.66 -3.48
C LEU A 217 -6.79 -8.68 -4.59
N PHE A 218 -7.28 -7.45 -4.55
CA PHE A 218 -6.95 -6.41 -5.52
C PHE A 218 -5.53 -5.90 -5.36
N HIS A 219 -5.02 -5.81 -4.13
CA HIS A 219 -3.60 -5.56 -3.89
C HIS A 219 -2.73 -6.62 -4.56
N LEU A 220 -3.06 -7.90 -4.35
CA LEU A 220 -2.32 -9.00 -4.96
C LEU A 220 -2.38 -8.97 -6.49
N LEU A 221 -3.57 -8.73 -7.05
CA LEU A 221 -3.77 -8.64 -8.48
C LEU A 221 -2.94 -7.49 -9.08
N SER A 222 -3.04 -6.29 -8.50
CA SER A 222 -2.29 -5.11 -8.98
C SER A 222 -0.78 -5.27 -8.81
N PHE A 223 -0.31 -5.89 -7.72
CA PHE A 223 1.10 -6.18 -7.52
C PHE A 223 1.66 -7.14 -8.58
N LYS A 224 0.93 -8.20 -8.91
CA LYS A 224 1.31 -9.18 -9.94
C LYS A 224 1.23 -8.61 -11.36
N ASN A 225 0.29 -7.70 -11.59
CA ASN A 225 -0.01 -7.13 -12.91
C ASN A 225 0.62 -5.75 -13.15
N ARG A 226 1.68 -5.36 -12.44
CA ARG A 226 2.39 -4.10 -12.76
C ARG A 226 2.82 -4.07 -14.23
N GLY A 227 2.49 -2.97 -14.90
CA GLY A 227 2.72 -2.79 -16.34
C GLY A 227 1.74 -3.55 -17.24
N LYS A 228 0.75 -4.28 -16.68
CA LYS A 228 -0.27 -5.03 -17.41
C LYS A 228 -1.69 -4.54 -17.05
N PRO A 229 -2.70 -4.77 -17.91
CA PRO A 229 -4.06 -4.37 -17.60
C PRO A 229 -4.74 -5.28 -16.56
N ILE A 230 -5.68 -4.70 -15.82
CA ILE A 230 -6.72 -5.43 -15.08
C ILE A 230 -8.06 -5.15 -15.76
N ALA A 231 -8.74 -6.19 -16.24
CA ALA A 231 -10.02 -6.02 -16.90
C ALA A 231 -11.17 -6.04 -15.90
N ILE A 232 -12.12 -5.12 -16.07
CA ILE A 232 -13.30 -4.99 -15.21
C ILE A 232 -14.54 -5.37 -16.02
N VAL A 233 -15.24 -6.40 -15.57
CA VAL A 233 -16.41 -6.96 -16.23
C VAL A 233 -17.65 -6.67 -15.39
N VAL A 234 -18.64 -6.00 -15.98
CA VAL A 234 -19.95 -5.74 -15.36
C VAL A 234 -21.04 -5.94 -16.41
N ASN A 235 -22.14 -6.59 -16.05
CA ASN A 235 -23.26 -6.87 -16.94
C ASN A 235 -22.81 -7.52 -18.27
N LYS A 236 -21.90 -8.50 -18.19
CA LYS A 236 -21.40 -9.22 -19.38
C LYS A 236 -20.71 -8.32 -20.41
N LYS A 237 -20.14 -7.20 -19.95
CA LYS A 237 -19.30 -6.31 -20.75
C LYS A 237 -17.99 -6.06 -20.02
N ILE A 238 -16.88 -6.12 -20.73
CA ILE A 238 -15.62 -5.54 -20.27
C ILE A 238 -15.82 -4.03 -20.40
N ILE A 239 -15.91 -3.33 -19.28
CA ILE A 239 -16.22 -1.89 -19.24
C ILE A 239 -14.97 -1.03 -19.12
N SER A 240 -13.85 -1.61 -18.67
CA SER A 240 -12.56 -0.94 -18.57
C SER A 240 -11.44 -1.98 -18.47
N ALA A 241 -10.23 -1.60 -18.87
CA ALA A 241 -9.02 -2.41 -18.70
C ALA A 241 -7.79 -1.52 -18.45
N PRO A 242 -7.72 -0.79 -17.32
CA PRO A 242 -6.60 0.11 -17.04
C PRO A 242 -5.29 -0.65 -16.83
N VAL A 243 -4.19 -0.08 -17.33
CA VAL A 243 -2.83 -0.57 -17.07
C VAL A 243 -2.45 -0.20 -15.64
N VAL A 244 -2.01 -1.19 -14.87
CA VAL A 244 -1.57 -0.99 -13.48
C VAL A 244 -0.19 -0.38 -13.46
N MET A 245 -0.05 0.78 -12.82
CA MET A 245 1.24 1.46 -12.67
C MET A 245 2.01 0.98 -11.43
N ASP A 246 1.30 0.86 -10.30
CA ASP A 246 1.85 0.31 -9.07
C ASP A 246 0.76 -0.46 -8.30
N ALA A 247 1.16 -1.22 -7.28
CA ALA A 247 0.26 -1.98 -6.43
C ALA A 247 -0.68 -1.03 -5.66
N ILE A 248 -1.98 -1.34 -5.68
CA ILE A 248 -3.02 -0.54 -5.03
C ILE A 248 -3.37 -1.20 -3.70
N THR A 249 -3.05 -0.56 -2.59
CA THR A 249 -3.16 -1.13 -1.23
C THR A 249 -4.40 -0.68 -0.45
N ASN A 250 -5.06 0.38 -0.89
CA ASN A 250 -6.11 1.05 -0.11
C ASN A 250 -7.54 0.60 -0.45
N GLY A 251 -7.71 -0.38 -1.32
CA GLY A 251 -9.01 -0.89 -1.75
C GLY A 251 -9.88 0.11 -2.51
N LYS A 252 -9.33 1.24 -2.97
CA LYS A 252 -10.06 2.26 -3.75
C LYS A 252 -9.74 2.14 -5.22
N VAL A 253 -10.77 2.01 -6.04
CA VAL A 253 -10.63 1.86 -7.50
C VAL A 253 -11.46 2.94 -8.20
N GLN A 254 -10.86 3.63 -9.15
CA GLN A 254 -11.57 4.53 -10.05
C GLN A 254 -11.66 3.90 -11.44
N ILE A 255 -12.87 3.85 -11.98
CA ILE A 255 -13.15 3.38 -13.32
C ILE A 255 -13.56 4.58 -14.17
N SER A 256 -12.77 4.85 -15.19
CA SER A 256 -13.04 5.87 -16.20
C SER A 256 -13.46 5.20 -17.52
N GLY A 257 -14.25 5.91 -18.32
CA GLY A 257 -14.71 5.48 -19.63
C GLY A 257 -15.70 6.47 -20.23
N LYS A 258 -16.11 6.27 -21.50
CA LYS A 258 -17.19 7.03 -22.15
C LYS A 258 -18.56 6.57 -21.66
N PHE A 259 -18.81 6.69 -20.35
CA PHE A 259 -20.09 6.30 -19.78
C PHE A 259 -21.15 7.38 -20.01
N SER A 260 -22.38 6.96 -20.32
CA SER A 260 -23.56 7.81 -20.12
C SER A 260 -23.96 7.84 -18.64
N ALA A 261 -24.80 8.81 -18.25
CA ALA A 261 -25.31 8.87 -16.89
C ALA A 261 -26.15 7.63 -16.53
N GLU A 262 -26.89 7.12 -17.52
CA GLU A 262 -27.66 5.88 -17.43
C GLU A 262 -26.73 4.67 -17.24
N GLU A 263 -25.64 4.57 -18.01
CA GLU A 263 -24.67 3.48 -17.86
C GLU A 263 -23.99 3.50 -16.48
N VAL A 264 -23.58 4.68 -15.99
CA VAL A 264 -23.04 4.83 -14.63
C VAL A 264 -24.05 4.34 -13.60
N LYS A 265 -25.32 4.73 -13.73
CA LYS A 265 -26.39 4.30 -12.84
C LYS A 265 -26.62 2.79 -12.90
N GLU A 266 -26.65 2.19 -14.09
CA GLU A 266 -26.82 0.75 -14.25
C GLU A 266 -25.65 -0.04 -13.64
N ILE A 267 -24.42 0.38 -13.92
CA ILE A 267 -23.20 -0.24 -13.39
C ILE A 267 -23.16 -0.12 -11.87
N THR A 268 -23.37 1.08 -11.32
CA THR A 268 -23.34 1.29 -9.86
C THR A 268 -24.45 0.53 -9.14
N ASN A 269 -25.65 0.47 -9.71
CA ASN A 269 -26.71 -0.38 -9.17
C ASN A 269 -26.28 -1.85 -9.15
N LYS A 270 -25.74 -2.37 -10.26
CA LYS A 270 -25.25 -3.75 -10.34
C LYS A 270 -24.17 -4.06 -9.30
N LEU A 271 -23.26 -3.12 -9.07
CA LEU A 271 -22.15 -3.26 -8.14
C LEU A 271 -22.57 -3.16 -6.67
N ASN A 272 -23.66 -2.47 -6.36
CA ASN A 272 -24.20 -2.38 -5.00
C ASN A 272 -25.24 -3.46 -4.68
N LEU A 273 -25.68 -4.26 -5.67
CA LEU A 273 -26.56 -5.39 -5.44
C LEU A 273 -25.79 -6.51 -4.74
N LYS A 274 -26.21 -6.83 -3.51
CA LYS A 274 -25.72 -7.95 -2.71
C LYS A 274 -26.51 -9.22 -3.01
#